data_AF-A0A026WH81-F1
#
_entry.id   AF-A0A026WH81-F1
#
_cell.length_a   1.000
_cell.length_b   1.000
_cell.length_c   1.000
_cell.angle_alpha   90.00
_cell.angle_beta   90.00
_cell.angle_gamma   90.00
#
_symmetry.space_group_name_H-M   'P 1'
#
loop_
_entity.id
_entity.type
_entity.pdbx_description
1 polymer ?
#
loop_
_entity_poly.entity_id
_entity_poly.type
_entity_poly.pdbx_seq_one_letter_code
_entity_poly.pdbx_strand_id
1 'polypeptide(L)'
;LLTIYIDPVIGLARDELLKRCLGGNTQNSNESFNSTLWQLAPKHQYCGRKIVEIAAFTEASVFNVGYTAILKMFMTMRITIGPMCKLYAEKKDKHRIQLAERRHSSVSKEARIARREAANIQDDLYECTEGLLYGPGTAD
;
A
#
# COMPACT_ATOMS: atom_id res chain seq x y z
N LEU A 1 -1.39 5.06 -35.41
CA LEU A 1 -1.97 4.19 -34.36
C LEU A 1 -0.87 3.90 -33.35
N LEU A 2 -0.73 4.75 -32.33
CA LEU A 2 0.22 4.52 -31.23
C LEU A 2 -0.45 3.57 -30.24
N THR A 3 -0.09 2.30 -30.32
CA THR A 3 -0.38 1.32 -29.28
C THR A 3 0.35 1.78 -28.01
N ILE A 4 -0.39 2.33 -27.05
CA ILE A 4 0.12 2.56 -25.69
C ILE A 4 0.24 1.18 -25.06
N TYR A 5 1.40 0.56 -25.23
CA TYR A 5 1.78 -0.65 -24.53
C TYR A 5 2.04 -0.23 -23.07
N ILE A 6 1.05 -0.40 -22.20
CA ILE A 6 1.30 -0.40 -20.76
C ILE A 6 2.01 -1.71 -20.47
N ASP A 7 3.33 -1.68 -20.52
CA ASP A 7 4.19 -2.79 -20.15
C ASP A 7 4.08 -3.02 -18.62
N PRO A 8 3.34 -4.03 -18.12
CA PRO A 8 3.00 -4.07 -16.70
C PRO A 8 4.13 -4.61 -15.81
N VAL A 9 5.28 -5.02 -16.36
CA VAL A 9 6.18 -5.95 -15.64
C VAL A 9 7.67 -5.59 -15.69
N ILE A 10 8.16 -4.79 -16.63
CA ILE A 10 9.62 -4.61 -16.84
C ILE A 10 10.31 -3.77 -15.73
N GLY A 11 9.54 -3.10 -14.86
CA GLY A 11 10.09 -2.27 -13.78
C GLY A 11 10.33 -2.96 -12.44
N LEU A 12 9.76 -4.16 -12.22
CA LEU A 12 9.73 -4.80 -10.90
C LEU A 12 11.03 -5.53 -10.53
N ALA A 13 11.90 -5.81 -11.49
CA ALA A 13 13.15 -6.56 -11.31
C ALA A 13 14.39 -5.67 -11.11
N ARG A 14 14.24 -4.40 -10.75
CA ARG A 14 15.39 -3.53 -10.45
C ARG A 14 16.02 -3.95 -9.13
N ASP A 15 17.35 -3.99 -9.07
CA ASP A 15 18.10 -4.40 -7.88
C ASP A 15 17.72 -3.62 -6.61
N GLU A 16 17.39 -2.32 -6.73
CA GLU A 16 16.89 -1.53 -5.60
C GLU A 16 15.55 -2.03 -5.05
N LEU A 17 14.64 -2.49 -5.91
CA LEU A 17 13.35 -3.05 -5.52
C LEU A 17 13.51 -4.46 -4.93
N LEU A 18 14.40 -5.28 -5.51
CA LEU A 18 14.71 -6.62 -5.02
C LEU A 18 15.39 -6.59 -3.63
N LYS A 19 16.30 -5.64 -3.39
CA LYS A 19 16.94 -5.45 -2.07
C LYS A 19 15.93 -5.14 -0.96
N ARG A 20 14.81 -4.46 -1.27
CA ARG A 20 13.73 -4.21 -0.30
C ARG A 20 12.99 -5.49 0.09
N CYS A 21 12.91 -6.47 -0.81
CA CYS A 21 12.26 -7.76 -0.58
C CYS A 21 13.09 -8.68 0.35
N LEU A 22 14.42 -8.56 0.35
CA LEU A 22 15.32 -9.34 1.22
C LEU A 22 15.11 -9.07 2.72
N GLY A 23 14.57 -7.90 3.09
CA GLY A 23 14.31 -7.53 4.49
C GLY A 23 13.04 -8.13 5.10
N GLY A 24 12.26 -8.93 4.37
CA GLY A 24 10.94 -9.41 4.81
C GLY A 24 9.87 -8.31 4.84
N ASN A 25 10.12 -7.19 4.15
CA ASN A 25 9.16 -6.09 4.01
C ASN A 25 8.01 -6.53 3.10
N THR A 26 6.93 -7.04 3.68
CA THR A 26 5.69 -7.31 2.96
C THR A 26 4.82 -6.06 2.99
N GLN A 27 5.17 -5.08 2.16
CA GLN A 27 4.19 -4.07 1.79
C GLN A 27 3.18 -4.79 0.89
N ASN A 28 2.00 -5.13 1.43
CA ASN A 28 0.94 -5.76 0.66
C ASN A 28 0.46 -4.77 -0.42
N SER A 29 1.13 -4.77 -1.57
CA SER A 29 0.87 -3.84 -2.66
C SER A 29 -0.58 -3.91 -3.13
N ASN A 30 -1.21 -5.09 -3.06
CA ASN A 30 -2.61 -5.29 -3.42
C ASN A 30 -3.54 -4.56 -2.45
N GLU A 31 -3.29 -4.62 -1.14
CA GLU A 31 -4.07 -3.89 -0.15
C GLU A 31 -3.84 -2.38 -0.23
N SER A 32 -2.60 -1.96 -0.44
CA SER A 32 -2.29 -0.54 -0.64
C SER A 32 -2.95 0.02 -1.90
N PHE A 33 -2.95 -0.72 -3.00
CA PHE A 33 -3.61 -0.35 -4.25
C PHE A 33 -5.14 -0.31 -4.07
N ASN A 34 -5.72 -1.38 -3.52
CA ASN A 34 -7.16 -1.45 -3.26
C ASN A 34 -7.60 -0.27 -2.37
N SER A 35 -6.81 0.10 -1.36
CA SER A 35 -7.12 1.25 -0.53
C SER A 35 -7.22 2.56 -1.31
N THR A 36 -6.41 2.79 -2.35
CA THR A 36 -6.52 4.03 -3.15
C THR A 36 -7.67 3.96 -4.14
N LEU A 37 -7.89 2.80 -4.77
CA LEU A 37 -9.07 2.55 -5.61
C LEU A 37 -10.38 2.87 -4.89
N TRP A 38 -10.53 2.39 -3.65
CA TRP A 38 -11.75 2.61 -2.87
C TRP A 38 -11.86 4.03 -2.30
N GLN A 39 -10.81 4.85 -2.34
CA GLN A 39 -10.95 6.29 -2.08
C GLN A 39 -11.60 7.01 -3.26
N LEU A 40 -11.37 6.55 -4.49
CA LEU A 40 -11.92 7.15 -5.70
C LEU A 40 -13.30 6.59 -6.06
N ALA A 41 -13.54 5.31 -5.80
CA ALA A 41 -14.83 4.64 -6.00
C ALA A 41 -15.29 3.97 -4.70
N PRO A 42 -15.88 4.71 -3.74
CA PRO A 42 -16.17 4.17 -2.41
C PRO A 42 -17.13 3.00 -2.43
N LYS A 43 -16.77 1.90 -1.74
CA LYS A 43 -17.60 0.67 -1.66
C LYS A 43 -18.99 0.88 -1.09
N HIS A 44 -19.16 1.87 -0.22
CA HIS A 44 -20.43 2.17 0.44
C HIS A 44 -21.36 3.03 -0.43
N GLN A 45 -20.91 3.43 -1.61
CA GLN A 45 -21.69 4.20 -2.58
C GLN A 45 -21.87 3.40 -3.86
N TYR A 46 -23.02 3.56 -4.50
CA TYR A 46 -23.23 2.99 -5.82
C TYR A 46 -22.31 3.66 -6.83
N CYS A 47 -21.40 2.87 -7.41
CA CYS A 47 -20.53 3.28 -8.51
C CYS A 47 -20.83 2.38 -9.71
N GLY A 48 -21.26 2.96 -10.82
CA GLY A 48 -21.48 2.18 -12.05
C GLY A 48 -20.17 1.57 -12.58
N ARG A 49 -20.26 0.46 -13.32
CA ARG A 49 -19.09 -0.28 -13.86
C ARG A 49 -18.04 0.63 -14.50
N LYS A 50 -18.47 1.56 -15.36
CA LYS A 50 -17.56 2.50 -16.05
C LYS A 50 -16.78 3.39 -15.08
N ILE A 51 -17.38 3.81 -13.97
CA ILE A 51 -16.73 4.65 -12.96
C ILE A 51 -15.64 3.84 -12.25
N VAL A 52 -15.95 2.60 -11.86
CA VAL A 52 -14.99 1.69 -11.21
C VAL A 52 -13.82 1.38 -12.15
N GLU A 53 -14.09 1.16 -13.44
CA GLU A 53 -13.04 0.94 -14.45
C GLU A 53 -12.12 2.16 -14.60
N ILE A 54 -12.69 3.36 -14.73
CA ILE A 54 -11.90 4.59 -14.81
C ILE A 54 -11.06 4.77 -13.55
N ALA A 55 -11.65 4.53 -12.37
CA ALA A 55 -10.93 4.62 -11.10
C ALA A 55 -9.77 3.63 -11.04
N ALA A 56 -9.99 2.38 -11.44
CA ALA A 56 -8.95 1.34 -11.46
C ALA A 56 -7.79 1.69 -12.39
N PHE A 57 -8.06 2.13 -13.62
CA PHE A 57 -6.99 2.53 -14.55
C PHE A 57 -6.23 3.77 -14.07
N THR A 58 -6.94 4.75 -13.52
CA THR A 58 -6.35 5.98 -13.00
C THR A 58 -5.44 5.68 -11.82
N GLU A 59 -5.93 4.94 -10.83
CA GLU A 59 -5.17 4.59 -9.63
C GLU A 59 -4.02 3.65 -9.94
N ALA A 60 -4.17 2.72 -10.89
CA ALA A 60 -3.05 1.85 -11.31
C ALA A 60 -1.93 2.68 -11.94
N SER A 61 -2.28 3.70 -12.73
CA SER A 61 -1.30 4.59 -13.34
C SER A 61 -0.60 5.46 -12.30
N VAL A 62 -1.35 6.01 -11.34
CA VAL A 62 -0.80 6.81 -10.22
C VAL A 62 0.06 5.97 -9.29
N PHE A 63 -0.35 4.73 -8.98
CA PHE A 63 0.38 3.83 -8.11
C PHE A 63 1.76 3.48 -8.69
N ASN A 64 1.82 3.20 -10.00
CA ASN A 64 3.05 2.79 -10.67
C ASN A 64 3.97 3.94 -11.08
N VAL A 65 3.41 5.07 -11.54
CA VAL A 65 4.18 6.16 -12.19
C VAL A 65 4.04 7.50 -11.45
N GLY A 66 3.17 7.59 -10.44
CA GLY A 66 2.87 8.82 -9.71
C GLY A 66 1.87 9.73 -10.44
N TYR A 67 1.67 10.94 -9.90
CA TYR A 67 0.74 11.93 -10.43
C TYR A 67 1.14 12.48 -11.81
N THR A 68 2.36 12.20 -12.28
CA THR A 68 2.75 12.46 -13.67
C THR A 68 1.87 11.71 -14.67
N ALA A 69 1.29 10.56 -14.27
CA ALA A 69 0.31 9.84 -15.08
C ALA A 69 -0.95 10.69 -15.37
N ILE A 70 -1.47 11.38 -14.35
CA ILE A 70 -2.64 12.27 -14.49
C ILE A 70 -2.33 13.41 -15.46
N LEU A 71 -1.14 14.00 -15.35
CA LEU A 71 -0.71 15.04 -16.28
C LEU A 71 -0.67 14.50 -17.73
N LYS A 72 -0.15 13.29 -17.96
CA LYS A 72 -0.16 12.67 -19.30
C LYS A 72 -1.58 12.39 -19.80
N MET A 73 -2.51 11.96 -18.93
CA MET A 73 -3.92 11.78 -19.28
C MET A 73 -4.56 13.10 -19.71
N PHE A 74 -4.29 14.19 -18.98
CA PHE A 74 -4.76 15.53 -19.34
C PHE A 74 -4.22 16.00 -20.69
N MET A 75 -2.93 15.80 -20.97
CA MET A 75 -2.37 16.09 -22.30
C MET A 75 -3.06 15.29 -23.42
N THR A 76 -3.34 14.01 -23.17
CA THR A 76 -4.02 13.12 -24.12
C THR A 76 -5.45 13.59 -24.41
N MET A 77 -6.15 14.11 -23.39
CA MET A 77 -7.47 14.73 -23.51
C MET A 77 -7.43 16.18 -24.03
N ARG A 78 -6.24 16.67 -24.43
CA ARG A 78 -6.01 18.04 -24.91
C ARG A 78 -6.39 19.12 -23.89
N ILE A 79 -6.22 18.82 -22.61
CA ILE A 79 -6.34 19.78 -21.52
C ILE A 79 -5.00 20.50 -21.36
N THR A 80 -5.04 21.83 -21.36
CA THR A 80 -3.85 22.67 -21.14
C THR A 80 -3.36 22.54 -19.70
N ILE A 81 -2.09 22.19 -19.52
CA ILE A 81 -1.49 21.99 -18.19
C ILE A 81 -0.71 23.25 -17.81
N GLY A 82 -1.21 23.96 -16.81
CA GLY A 82 -0.51 25.11 -16.24
C GLY A 82 0.58 24.71 -15.25
N PRO A 83 1.50 25.63 -14.90
CA PRO A 83 2.55 25.39 -13.91
C PRO A 83 2.03 24.89 -12.56
N MET A 84 0.87 25.38 -12.13
CA MET A 84 0.24 24.96 -10.87
C MET A 84 -0.17 23.48 -10.86
N CYS A 85 -0.58 22.92 -12.01
CA CYS A 85 -0.90 21.49 -12.10
C CYS A 85 0.34 20.63 -11.87
N LYS A 86 1.49 21.05 -12.43
CA LYS A 86 2.77 20.38 -12.23
C LYS A 86 3.21 20.44 -10.77
N LEU A 87 3.16 21.63 -10.16
CA LEU A 87 3.49 21.82 -8.75
C LEU A 87 2.58 20.98 -7.83
N TYR A 88 1.30 20.90 -8.15
CA TYR A 88 0.35 20.06 -7.41
C TYR A 88 0.71 18.57 -7.50
N ALA A 89 1.00 18.08 -8.71
CA ALA A 89 1.40 16.69 -8.93
C ALA A 89 2.67 16.33 -8.12
N GLU A 90 3.70 17.18 -8.18
CA GLU A 90 4.94 17.01 -7.42
C GLU A 90 4.69 17.01 -5.91
N LYS A 91 3.86 17.95 -5.41
CA LYS A 91 3.49 18.02 -3.99
C LYS A 91 2.74 16.76 -3.53
N LYS A 92 1.82 16.26 -4.36
CA LYS A 92 1.05 15.05 -4.06
C LYS A 92 1.93 13.80 -4.04
N ASP A 93 2.83 13.64 -5.02
CA ASP A 93 3.77 12.53 -5.04
C ASP A 93 4.74 12.58 -3.85
N LYS A 94 5.24 13.76 -3.49
CA LYS A 94 6.06 13.93 -2.29
C LYS A 94 5.33 13.48 -1.03
N HIS A 95 4.07 13.88 -0.87
CA HIS A 95 3.25 13.44 0.27
C HIS A 95 3.03 11.92 0.28
N ARG A 96 2.75 11.34 -0.88
CA ARG A 96 2.56 9.88 -1.05
C ARG A 96 3.82 9.10 -0.63
N ILE A 97 4.99 9.54 -1.08
CA ILE A 97 6.28 8.93 -0.74
C ILE A 97 6.55 9.05 0.77
N GLN A 98 6.37 10.24 1.35
CA GLN A 98 6.53 10.45 2.79
C GLN A 98 5.62 9.55 3.63
N LEU A 99 4.36 9.38 3.21
CA LEU A 99 3.43 8.48 3.89
C LEU A 99 3.86 7.02 3.77
N ALA A 100 4.35 6.61 2.60
CA ALA A 100 4.89 5.27 2.38
C ALA A 100 6.11 5.01 3.26
N GLU A 101 7.06 5.95 3.34
CA GLU A 101 8.25 5.87 4.21
C GLU A 101 7.87 5.81 5.69
N ARG A 102 6.91 6.62 6.15
CA ARG A 102 6.40 6.55 7.53
C ARG A 102 5.74 5.22 7.86
N ARG A 103 4.95 4.68 6.93
CA ARG A 103 4.33 3.35 7.10
C ARG A 103 5.36 2.24 7.06
N HIS A 104 6.42 2.42 6.28
CA HIS A 104 7.55 1.50 6.25
C HIS A 104 8.33 1.55 7.57
N SER A 105 8.56 2.74 8.15
CA SER A 105 9.26 2.88 9.44
C SER A 105 8.44 2.42 10.64
N SER A 106 7.11 2.63 10.66
CA SER A 106 6.23 2.12 11.73
C SER A 106 6.02 0.60 11.67
N VAL A 107 6.28 0.01 10.50
CA VAL A 107 6.39 -1.44 10.24
C VAL A 107 7.87 -1.85 10.20
N SER A 108 8.73 -1.20 10.97
CA SER A 108 10.05 -1.76 11.27
C SER A 108 9.85 -3.18 11.80
N LYS A 109 10.58 -4.13 11.20
CA LYS A 109 10.61 -5.52 11.64
C LYS A 109 10.96 -5.57 13.14
N GLU A 110 11.85 -4.70 13.61
CA GLU A 110 12.18 -4.57 15.04
C GLU A 110 10.98 -4.15 15.88
N ALA A 111 10.21 -3.14 15.47
CA ALA A 111 9.03 -2.69 16.20
C ALA A 111 7.89 -3.74 16.22
N ARG A 112 7.82 -4.62 15.20
CA ARG A 112 6.91 -5.76 15.17
C ARG A 112 7.42 -6.92 16.03
N ILE A 113 8.72 -7.23 15.98
CA ILE A 113 9.37 -8.25 16.82
C ILE A 113 9.23 -7.87 18.29
N ALA A 114 9.57 -6.63 18.66
CA ALA A 114 9.46 -6.14 20.04
C ALA A 114 8.03 -6.20 20.58
N ARG A 115 7.00 -5.90 19.75
CA ARG A 115 5.60 -6.07 20.14
C ARG A 115 5.20 -7.53 20.35
N ARG A 116 5.76 -8.44 19.55
CA ARG A 116 5.50 -9.88 19.66
C ARG A 116 6.20 -10.48 20.87
N GLU A 117 7.44 -10.07 21.12
CA GLU A 117 8.20 -10.42 22.34
C GLU A 117 7.49 -9.90 23.59
N ALA A 118 7.02 -8.65 23.59
CA ALA A 118 6.26 -8.10 24.71
C ALA A 118 4.95 -8.86 24.95
N ALA A 119 4.23 -9.25 23.89
CA ALA A 119 3.03 -10.08 24.02
C ALA A 119 3.35 -11.48 24.57
N ASN A 120 4.41 -12.13 24.08
CA ASN A 120 4.84 -13.43 24.59
C ASN A 120 5.28 -13.35 26.06
N ILE A 121 6.03 -12.32 26.46
CA ILE A 121 6.42 -12.11 27.87
C ILE A 121 5.18 -11.92 28.74
N GLN A 122 4.17 -11.22 28.24
CA GLN A 122 2.91 -11.04 28.94
C GLN A 122 2.12 -12.35 29.05
N ASP A 123 2.08 -13.17 28.00
CA ASP A 123 1.47 -14.51 28.02
C ASP A 123 2.22 -15.46 28.98
N ASP A 124 3.56 -15.48 28.96
CA ASP A 124 4.40 -16.24 29.91
C ASP A 124 4.14 -15.82 31.37
N LEU A 125 3.94 -14.51 31.59
CA LEU A 125 3.55 -13.99 32.91
C LEU A 125 2.16 -14.46 33.31
N TYR A 126 1.18 -14.45 32.40
CA TYR A 126 -0.15 -14.99 32.69
C TYR A 126 -0.08 -16.49 33.02
N GLU A 127 0.66 -17.30 32.25
CA GLU A 127 0.88 -18.72 32.54
C GLU A 127 1.56 -18.93 33.91
N CYS A 128 2.52 -18.08 34.27
CA CYS A 128 3.17 -18.13 35.59
C CYS A 128 2.21 -17.72 36.74
N THR A 129 1.31 -16.76 36.51
CA THR A 129 0.36 -16.29 37.54
C THR A 129 -0.87 -17.17 37.69
N GLU A 130 -1.36 -17.78 36.61
CA GLU A 130 -2.51 -18.68 36.64
C GLU A 130 -2.12 -20.09 37.13
N GLY A 131 -0.83 -20.44 37.04
CA GLY A 131 -0.34 -21.77 37.38
C GLY A 131 -0.92 -22.85 36.47
N LEU A 132 -0.62 -24.13 36.72
CA LEU A 132 -1.12 -25.27 35.95
C LEU A 132 -2.65 -25.46 36.17
N LEU A 133 -3.48 -24.55 35.67
CA LEU A 133 -4.93 -24.63 35.79
C LEU A 133 -5.49 -25.52 34.68
N TYR A 134 -5.71 -26.78 35.08
CA TYR A 134 -6.41 -27.83 34.32
C TYR A 134 -5.64 -28.37 33.10
N GLY A 135 -4.81 -29.39 33.35
CA GLY A 135 -4.45 -30.34 32.29
C GLY A 135 -5.71 -31.01 31.73
N PRO A 136 -5.77 -31.33 30.43
CA PRO A 136 -6.93 -32.02 29.86
C PRO A 136 -7.06 -33.41 30.50
N GLY A 137 -8.00 -33.54 31.43
CA GLY A 137 -8.39 -34.82 32.03
C GLY A 137 -8.12 -34.99 33.54
N THR A 138 -8.53 -34.05 34.39
CA THR A 138 -8.79 -34.39 35.80
C THR A 138 -10.30 -34.43 36.05
N ALA A 139 -10.89 -35.55 35.67
CA ALA A 139 -12.17 -36.03 36.18
C ALA A 139 -11.88 -37.31 36.95
N ASP A 140 -12.19 -37.30 38.25
CA ASP A 140 -12.53 -38.46 39.08
C ASP A 140 -13.79 -38.10 39.86
#